data_AF-A0A7S1XUL9-F1
#
_entry.id   AF-A0A7S1XUL9-F1
#
_cell.length_a   1.000
_cell.length_b   1.000
_cell.length_c   1.000
_cell.angle_alpha   90.00
_cell.angle_beta   90.00
_cell.angle_gamma   90.00
#
_symmetry.space_group_name_H-M   'P 1'
#
loop_
_entity.id
_entity.type
_entity.pdbx_description
1 polymer ?
#
loop_
_entity_poly.entity_id
_entity_poly.type
_entity_poly.pdbx_seq_one_letter_code
_entity_poly.pdbx_strand_id
1 'polypeptide(L)'
;MAGDSTMAAADLQTFDMSAIEEMDPSCAEGFNVIYDREVPFELRVQQNQDGPSQVGTLEAIKVKILLQGDDARPSAVRIELSSEADLFYHYAHLIDEAGFQVVQEQQKLMVEFADYPNVLIRMLNNCIREPHNHLAVFVMQQDGTARLDFIQNMEYKFVELMSCHFARSSEESVQHHITYRYNAMKTRLALMQARLTEVQNVIKLKNPSLLLQLQRNPSATLAPSQTNNLNSSRRG
;
A
#
# COMPACT_ATOMS: atom_id res chain seq x y z
N MET A 1 20.43 -42.84 -28.65
CA MET A 1 19.05 -42.35 -28.50
C MET A 1 18.99 -41.55 -27.21
N ALA A 2 19.18 -40.23 -27.31
CA ALA A 2 19.13 -39.28 -26.22
C ALA A 2 18.26 -38.13 -26.71
N GLY A 3 17.11 -37.94 -26.09
CA GLY A 3 16.12 -36.96 -26.53
C GLY A 3 14.77 -37.28 -25.92
N ASP A 4 14.60 -36.93 -24.64
CA ASP A 4 13.34 -36.41 -24.08
C ASP A 4 13.50 -36.23 -22.57
N SER A 5 13.99 -35.08 -22.13
CA SER A 5 14.00 -34.73 -20.69
C SER A 5 14.03 -33.22 -20.41
N THR A 6 14.16 -32.38 -21.42
CA THR A 6 14.39 -30.94 -21.27
C THR A 6 13.16 -30.07 -21.51
N MET A 7 12.01 -30.62 -21.91
CA MET A 7 10.79 -29.83 -22.14
C MET A 7 9.90 -29.63 -20.90
N ALA A 8 10.05 -30.42 -19.82
CA ALA A 8 9.13 -30.35 -18.67
C ALA A 8 9.45 -29.25 -17.64
N ALA A 9 10.51 -28.45 -17.83
CA ALA A 9 10.92 -27.41 -16.88
C ALA A 9 10.61 -25.97 -17.35
N ALA A 10 10.08 -25.81 -18.56
CA ALA A 10 9.89 -24.50 -19.20
C ALA A 10 8.44 -23.96 -19.13
N ASP A 11 7.45 -24.78 -18.78
CA ASP A 11 6.03 -24.36 -18.72
C ASP A 11 5.61 -23.67 -17.41
N LEU A 12 6.57 -23.20 -16.60
CA LEU A 12 6.32 -22.54 -15.31
C LEU A 12 6.01 -21.04 -15.41
N GLN A 13 5.74 -20.54 -16.60
CA GLN A 13 5.45 -19.13 -16.84
C GLN A 13 3.94 -18.88 -16.84
N THR A 14 3.54 -17.96 -15.95
CA THR A 14 2.26 -17.22 -15.94
C THR A 14 0.99 -18.04 -15.71
N PHE A 15 0.75 -18.45 -14.46
CA PHE A 15 -0.65 -18.61 -14.03
C PHE A 15 -1.26 -17.22 -13.90
N ASP A 16 -2.34 -17.02 -14.65
CA ASP A 16 -2.88 -15.72 -15.02
C ASP A 16 -3.61 -15.02 -13.86
N MET A 17 -2.95 -14.03 -13.25
CA MET A 17 -3.55 -13.16 -12.23
C MET A 17 -4.46 -12.07 -12.83
N SER A 18 -4.47 -11.91 -14.16
CA SER A 18 -5.23 -10.85 -14.83
C SER A 18 -6.72 -10.95 -14.56
N ALA A 19 -7.29 -12.16 -14.52
CA ALA A 19 -8.71 -12.38 -14.26
C ALA A 19 -9.17 -11.85 -12.88
N ILE A 20 -8.25 -11.74 -11.91
CA ILE A 20 -8.54 -11.14 -10.60
C ILE A 20 -8.42 -9.62 -10.71
N GLU A 21 -7.35 -9.13 -11.34
CA GLU A 21 -7.13 -7.69 -11.55
C GLU A 21 -8.26 -7.04 -12.38
N GLU A 22 -8.86 -7.77 -13.32
CA GLU A 22 -10.04 -7.37 -14.10
C GLU A 22 -11.30 -7.19 -13.25
N MET A 23 -11.37 -7.79 -12.06
CA MET A 23 -12.48 -7.66 -11.12
C MET A 23 -12.25 -6.57 -10.06
N ASP A 24 -11.20 -5.75 -10.19
CA ASP A 24 -10.92 -4.68 -9.24
C ASP A 24 -12.01 -3.60 -9.33
N PRO A 25 -12.78 -3.33 -8.25
CA PRO A 25 -13.77 -2.26 -8.24
C PRO A 25 -13.13 -0.88 -8.46
N SER A 26 -11.83 -0.72 -8.18
CA SER A 26 -11.09 0.49 -8.54
C SER A 26 -11.01 0.71 -10.06
N CYS A 27 -11.12 -0.32 -10.91
CA CYS A 27 -11.06 -0.16 -12.37
C CYS A 27 -12.44 0.04 -13.03
N ALA A 28 -13.51 0.05 -12.22
CA ALA A 28 -14.85 0.33 -12.71
C ALA A 28 -14.91 1.71 -13.40
N GLU A 29 -15.88 1.88 -14.30
CA GLU A 29 -16.14 3.17 -14.99
C GLU A 29 -15.02 3.62 -15.95
N GLY A 30 -14.11 2.72 -16.34
CA GLY A 30 -13.04 3.01 -17.30
C GLY A 30 -11.83 3.70 -16.70
N PHE A 31 -11.65 3.57 -15.38
CA PHE A 31 -10.42 3.99 -14.70
C PHE A 31 -9.32 2.95 -14.87
N ASN A 32 -8.09 3.42 -15.09
CA ASN A 32 -6.88 2.60 -15.13
C ASN A 32 -5.93 3.01 -14.02
N VAL A 33 -5.35 2.04 -13.32
CA VAL A 33 -4.40 2.30 -12.23
C VAL A 33 -3.04 2.70 -12.81
N ILE A 34 -2.54 3.88 -12.45
CA ILE A 34 -1.23 4.41 -12.87
C ILE A 34 -0.22 4.47 -11.72
N TYR A 35 -0.68 4.30 -10.49
CA TYR A 35 0.15 4.22 -9.29
C TYR A 35 -0.51 3.31 -8.26
N ASP A 36 0.24 2.37 -7.68
CA ASP A 36 -0.19 1.55 -6.55
C ASP A 36 1.00 1.28 -5.62
N ARG A 37 1.05 1.98 -4.47
CA ARG A 37 2.11 1.81 -3.45
C ARG A 37 1.63 2.12 -2.04
N GLU A 38 2.32 1.55 -1.06
CA GLU A 38 2.19 1.97 0.33
C GLU A 38 3.04 3.20 0.60
N VAL A 39 2.47 4.16 1.32
CA VAL A 39 3.09 5.46 1.64
C VAL A 39 2.91 5.74 3.14
N PRO A 40 3.96 6.16 3.86
CA PRO A 40 3.86 6.50 5.27
C PRO A 40 3.06 7.79 5.45
N PHE A 41 1.88 7.70 6.06
CA PHE A 41 1.00 8.83 6.36
C PHE A 41 0.93 9.05 7.87
N GLU A 42 0.98 10.31 8.29
CA GLU A 42 0.61 10.69 9.65
C GLU A 42 -0.91 10.89 9.72
N LEU A 43 -1.61 9.94 10.33
CA LEU A 43 -3.06 9.96 10.48
C LEU A 43 -3.44 10.78 11.71
N ARG A 44 -4.32 11.77 11.52
CA ARG A 44 -4.87 12.60 12.60
C ARG A 44 -6.38 12.55 12.56
N VAL A 45 -7.02 12.44 13.72
CA VAL A 45 -8.48 12.50 13.85
C VAL A 45 -8.84 13.80 14.55
N GLN A 46 -9.63 14.64 13.89
CA GLN A 46 -10.09 15.91 14.47
C GLN A 46 -11.46 15.70 15.12
N GLN A 47 -11.48 15.69 16.47
CA GLN A 47 -12.73 15.51 17.24
C GLN A 47 -13.46 16.83 17.53
N ASN A 48 -12.77 17.98 17.55
CA ASN A 48 -13.34 19.30 17.80
C ASN A 48 -12.69 20.35 16.87
N GLN A 49 -13.47 21.31 16.35
CA GLN A 49 -12.97 22.37 15.46
C GLN A 49 -11.89 23.27 16.11
N ASP A 50 -11.91 23.43 17.44
CA ASP A 50 -10.99 24.31 18.20
C ASP A 50 -10.01 23.57 19.13
N GLY A 51 -9.94 22.24 19.06
CA GLY A 51 -9.03 21.45 19.90
C GLY A 51 -7.65 21.27 19.26
N PRO A 52 -6.55 21.19 20.05
CA PRO A 52 -5.26 20.81 19.50
C PRO A 52 -5.39 19.43 18.85
N SER A 53 -4.96 19.32 17.58
CA SER A 53 -4.95 18.05 16.85
C SER A 53 -4.19 17.01 17.67
N GLN A 54 -4.76 15.81 17.83
CA GLN A 54 -4.03 14.71 18.45
C GLN A 54 -2.73 14.46 17.68
N VAL A 55 -1.67 14.12 18.41
CA VAL A 55 -0.41 13.64 17.83
C VAL A 55 -0.77 12.43 16.95
N GLY A 56 -0.50 12.53 15.66
CA GLY A 56 -0.96 11.52 14.70
C GLY A 56 -0.18 10.21 14.79
N THR A 57 -0.79 9.13 14.32
CA THR A 57 -0.13 7.83 14.17
C THR A 57 0.49 7.72 12.79
N LEU A 58 1.74 7.27 12.71
CA LEU A 58 2.36 6.99 11.41
C LEU A 58 1.96 5.60 10.95
N GLU A 59 1.28 5.51 9.81
CA GLU A 59 0.78 4.26 9.24
C GLU A 59 1.14 4.15 7.75
N ALA A 60 1.41 2.92 7.29
CA ALA A 60 1.59 2.63 5.89
C ALA A 60 0.21 2.53 5.22
N ILE A 61 -0.17 3.56 4.47
CA ILE A 61 -1.44 3.61 3.75
C ILE A 61 -1.22 3.18 2.30
N LYS A 62 -2.06 2.26 1.82
CA LYS A 62 -2.06 1.85 0.43
C LYS A 62 -2.75 2.93 -0.40
N VAL A 63 -2.00 3.52 -1.32
CA VAL A 63 -2.45 4.61 -2.21
C VAL A 63 -2.52 4.09 -3.64
N LYS A 64 -3.70 4.19 -4.25
CA LYS A 64 -3.87 4.03 -5.70
C LYS A 64 -4.17 5.37 -6.35
N ILE A 65 -3.53 5.66 -7.48
CA ILE A 65 -3.93 6.76 -8.37
C ILE A 65 -4.41 6.15 -9.67
N LEU A 66 -5.58 6.59 -10.10
CA LEU A 66 -6.29 6.11 -11.25
C LEU A 66 -6.63 7.25 -12.18
N LEU A 67 -6.55 6.95 -13.48
CA LEU A 67 -6.83 7.87 -14.57
C LEU A 67 -8.04 7.36 -15.35
N GLN A 68 -9.00 8.24 -15.64
CA GLN A 68 -10.05 7.98 -16.61
C GLN A 68 -9.75 8.78 -17.88
N GLY A 69 -9.95 8.16 -19.05
CA GLY A 69 -9.64 8.78 -20.35
C GLY A 69 -8.23 8.45 -20.85
N ASP A 70 -7.71 9.30 -21.72
CA ASP A 70 -6.40 9.14 -22.36
C ASP A 70 -5.31 9.79 -21.48
N ASP A 71 -4.11 9.22 -21.45
CA ASP A 71 -2.98 9.70 -20.64
C ASP A 71 -2.64 11.17 -20.96
N ALA A 72 -2.78 11.58 -22.23
CA ALA A 72 -2.53 12.94 -22.66
C ALA A 72 -3.69 13.91 -22.36
N ARG A 73 -4.90 13.39 -22.16
CA ARG A 73 -6.13 14.16 -21.96
C ARG A 73 -7.06 13.41 -21.00
N PRO A 74 -6.71 13.37 -19.70
CA PRO A 74 -7.53 12.68 -18.73
C PRO A 74 -8.87 13.39 -18.57
N SER A 75 -9.94 12.61 -18.42
CA SER A 75 -11.26 13.15 -18.07
C SER A 75 -11.41 13.32 -16.57
N ALA A 76 -10.83 12.41 -15.79
CA ALA A 76 -10.88 12.44 -14.33
C ALA A 76 -9.66 11.74 -13.72
N VAL A 77 -9.32 12.17 -12.50
CA VAL A 77 -8.28 11.57 -11.67
C VAL A 77 -8.94 11.11 -10.37
N ARG A 78 -8.74 9.85 -10.02
CA ARG A 78 -9.19 9.29 -8.75
C ARG A 78 -8.00 8.84 -7.92
N ILE A 79 -7.97 9.22 -6.65
CA ILE A 79 -7.00 8.77 -5.66
C ILE A 79 -7.77 7.99 -4.61
N GLU A 80 -7.35 6.76 -4.34
CA GLU A 80 -7.95 5.90 -3.31
C GLU A 80 -6.93 5.62 -2.22
N LEU A 81 -7.36 5.77 -0.98
CA LEU A 81 -6.59 5.46 0.22
C LEU A 81 -7.25 4.28 0.91
N SER A 82 -6.48 3.23 1.18
CA SER A 82 -6.95 2.04 1.90
C SER A 82 -5.93 1.59 2.93
N SER A 83 -6.40 0.94 3.99
CA SER A 83 -5.54 0.35 5.03
C SER A 83 -5.62 -1.18 5.02
N GLU A 84 -4.54 -1.84 5.41
CA GLU A 84 -4.55 -3.27 5.75
C GLU A 84 -4.97 -3.53 7.19
N ALA A 85 -4.80 -2.54 8.09
CA ALA A 85 -5.17 -2.66 9.50
C ALA A 85 -6.69 -2.48 9.71
N ASP A 86 -7.34 -1.65 8.90
CA ASP A 86 -8.78 -1.44 8.92
C ASP A 86 -9.38 -1.61 7.51
N LEU A 87 -10.24 -2.62 7.37
CA LEU A 87 -10.92 -2.95 6.12
C LEU A 87 -11.97 -1.91 5.71
N PHE A 88 -12.52 -1.16 6.67
CA PHE A 88 -13.52 -0.11 6.41
C PHE A 88 -12.88 1.26 6.13
N TYR A 89 -11.57 1.36 6.26
CA TYR A 89 -10.80 2.52 5.89
C TYR A 89 -10.69 2.58 4.36
N HIS A 90 -11.56 3.37 3.75
CA HIS A 90 -11.51 3.69 2.34
C HIS A 90 -11.94 5.14 2.10
N TYR A 91 -11.01 5.93 1.58
CA TYR A 91 -11.22 7.34 1.24
C TYR A 91 -10.89 7.55 -0.23
N ALA A 92 -11.68 8.37 -0.90
CA ALA A 92 -11.47 8.70 -2.30
C ALA A 92 -11.42 10.22 -2.51
N HIS A 93 -10.51 10.65 -3.37
CA HIS A 93 -10.49 11.97 -3.99
C HIS A 93 -10.75 11.77 -5.47
N LEU A 94 -11.89 12.25 -5.96
CA LEU A 94 -12.24 12.19 -7.38
C LEU A 94 -12.37 13.63 -7.88
N ILE A 95 -11.64 13.95 -8.94
CA ILE A 95 -11.60 15.29 -9.52
C ILE A 95 -11.52 15.23 -11.04
N ASP A 96 -12.26 16.12 -11.69
CA ASP A 96 -12.21 16.36 -13.12
C ASP A 96 -11.47 17.68 -13.42
N GLU A 97 -11.36 18.05 -14.70
CA GLU A 97 -10.65 19.26 -15.12
C GLU A 97 -11.26 20.53 -14.49
N ALA A 98 -12.59 20.61 -14.40
CA ALA A 98 -13.29 21.75 -13.80
C ALA A 98 -13.02 21.86 -12.30
N GLY A 99 -13.07 20.74 -11.57
CA GLY A 99 -12.70 20.70 -10.15
C GLY A 99 -11.23 21.06 -9.94
N PHE A 100 -10.35 20.63 -10.84
CA PHE A 100 -8.92 20.96 -10.76
C PHE A 100 -8.64 22.45 -10.91
N GLN A 101 -9.39 23.19 -11.73
CA GLN A 101 -9.24 24.65 -11.84
C GLN A 101 -9.40 25.34 -10.48
N VAL A 102 -10.33 24.87 -9.65
CA VAL A 102 -10.53 25.39 -8.29
C VAL A 102 -9.31 25.09 -7.41
N VAL A 103 -8.76 23.88 -7.49
CA VAL A 103 -7.54 23.49 -6.76
C VAL A 103 -6.34 24.32 -7.24
N GLN A 104 -6.24 24.54 -8.55
CA GLN A 104 -5.18 25.31 -9.19
C GLN A 104 -5.20 26.77 -8.71
N GLU A 105 -6.37 27.40 -8.64
CA GLU A 105 -6.52 28.76 -8.14
C GLU A 105 -6.25 28.87 -6.63
N GLN A 106 -6.83 27.97 -5.84
CA GLN A 106 -6.71 28.00 -4.37
C GLN A 106 -5.27 27.76 -3.91
N GLN A 107 -4.56 26.84 -4.56
CA GLN A 107 -3.22 26.42 -4.17
C GLN A 107 -2.12 27.02 -5.06
N LYS A 108 -2.50 27.87 -6.02
CA LYS A 108 -1.59 28.56 -6.96
C LYS A 108 -0.70 27.59 -7.73
N LEU A 109 -1.27 26.47 -8.17
CA LEU A 109 -0.55 25.48 -8.97
C LEU A 109 -0.29 26.03 -10.37
N MET A 110 0.92 25.85 -10.89
CA MET A 110 1.32 26.31 -12.23
C MET A 110 1.26 25.20 -13.30
N VAL A 111 0.70 24.04 -12.95
CA VAL A 111 0.64 22.86 -13.83
C VAL A 111 -0.76 22.72 -14.44
N GLU A 112 -0.84 22.04 -15.58
CA GLU A 112 -2.12 21.69 -16.21
C GLU A 112 -2.73 20.42 -15.58
N PHE A 113 -4.00 20.16 -15.87
CA PHE A 113 -4.71 19.00 -15.32
C PHE A 113 -4.04 17.67 -15.71
N ALA A 114 -3.52 17.57 -16.93
CA ALA A 114 -2.80 16.37 -17.40
C ALA A 114 -1.55 16.05 -16.56
N ASP A 115 -0.93 17.05 -15.94
CA ASP A 115 0.25 16.87 -15.09
C ASP A 115 -0.09 16.58 -13.63
N TYR A 116 -1.34 16.83 -13.20
CA TYR A 116 -1.76 16.69 -11.81
C TYR A 116 -1.48 15.30 -11.22
N PRO A 117 -1.79 14.17 -11.89
CA PRO A 117 -1.45 12.84 -11.38
C PRO A 117 0.07 12.67 -11.17
N ASN A 118 0.88 13.16 -12.10
CA ASN A 118 2.34 13.06 -12.01
C ASN A 118 2.91 13.88 -10.85
N VAL A 119 2.31 15.03 -10.55
CA VAL A 119 2.65 15.82 -9.36
C VAL A 119 2.34 15.04 -8.09
N LEU A 120 1.15 14.45 -7.98
CA LEU A 120 0.76 13.62 -6.83
C LEU A 120 1.70 12.43 -6.64
N ILE A 121 1.99 11.69 -7.73
CA ILE A 121 2.94 10.56 -7.72
C ILE A 121 4.31 11.01 -7.21
N ARG A 122 4.79 12.18 -7.64
CA ARG A 122 6.07 12.71 -7.18
C ARG A 122 6.06 13.02 -5.68
N MET A 123 5.00 13.66 -5.17
CA MET A 123 4.86 13.98 -3.75
C MET A 123 4.80 12.71 -2.89
N LEU A 124 4.01 11.72 -3.30
CA LEU A 124 3.93 10.42 -2.62
C LEU A 124 5.29 9.71 -2.61
N ASN A 125 5.99 9.67 -3.74
CA ASN A 125 7.32 9.07 -3.81
C ASN A 125 8.35 9.80 -2.94
N ASN A 126 8.24 11.13 -2.80
CA ASN A 126 9.11 11.89 -1.91
C ASN A 126 8.86 11.53 -0.43
N CYS A 127 7.60 11.36 -0.03
CA CYS A 127 7.25 10.88 1.31
C CYS A 127 7.80 9.46 1.60
N ILE A 128 7.87 8.58 0.60
CA ILE A 128 8.50 7.26 0.74
C ILE A 128 10.02 7.38 0.89
N ARG A 129 10.67 8.19 0.05
CA ARG A 129 12.14 8.26 -0.04
C ARG A 129 12.77 9.06 1.10
N GLU A 130 12.10 10.13 1.53
CA GLU A 130 12.62 11.09 2.48
C GLU A 130 11.58 11.45 3.55
N PRO A 131 11.14 10.48 4.39
CA PRO A 131 10.03 10.67 5.33
C PRO A 131 10.30 11.70 6.43
N HIS A 132 11.56 12.10 6.64
CA HIS A 132 11.92 13.17 7.59
C HIS A 132 11.79 14.58 6.99
N ASN A 133 11.88 14.68 5.66
CA ASN A 133 11.83 15.95 4.92
C ASN A 133 10.46 16.16 4.25
N HIS A 134 9.80 15.08 3.83
CA HIS A 134 8.53 15.10 3.12
C HIS A 134 7.52 14.26 3.89
N LEU A 135 6.47 14.91 4.35
CA LEU A 135 5.43 14.33 5.19
C LEU A 135 4.10 14.35 4.44
N ALA A 136 3.32 13.29 4.60
CA ALA A 136 1.93 13.21 4.17
C ALA A 136 1.07 13.16 5.43
N VAL A 137 0.35 14.24 5.74
CA VAL A 137 -0.52 14.32 6.93
C VAL A 137 -1.96 14.18 6.48
N PHE A 138 -2.65 13.15 6.98
CA PHE A 138 -4.04 12.88 6.64
C PHE A 138 -4.95 13.16 7.83
N VAL A 139 -5.73 14.25 7.72
CA VAL A 139 -6.63 14.72 8.77
C VAL A 139 -8.05 14.28 8.45
N MET A 140 -8.60 13.39 9.28
CA MET A 140 -9.96 12.88 9.15
C MET A 140 -10.92 13.63 10.08
N GLN A 141 -12.07 14.00 9.54
CA GLN A 141 -13.17 14.63 10.27
C GLN A 141 -14.28 13.61 10.57
N GLN A 142 -15.13 13.95 11.55
CA GLN A 142 -16.24 13.07 11.98
C GLN A 142 -17.35 12.95 10.93
N ASP A 143 -17.48 13.92 10.02
CA ASP A 143 -18.48 13.91 8.94
C ASP A 143 -18.08 12.99 7.77
N GLY A 144 -16.91 12.34 7.86
CA GLY A 144 -16.38 11.49 6.81
C GLY A 144 -15.60 12.24 5.73
N THR A 145 -15.46 13.57 5.84
CA THR A 145 -14.51 14.31 5.03
C THR A 145 -13.09 14.16 5.60
N ALA A 146 -12.10 14.31 4.75
CA ALA A 146 -10.71 14.29 5.16
C ALA A 146 -9.87 15.19 4.26
N ARG A 147 -8.71 15.60 4.74
CA ARG A 147 -7.74 16.39 3.99
C ARG A 147 -6.36 15.74 4.08
N LEU A 148 -5.73 15.56 2.93
CA LEU A 148 -4.34 15.13 2.82
C LEU A 148 -3.49 16.37 2.55
N ASP A 149 -2.51 16.63 3.41
CA ASP A 149 -1.55 17.71 3.24
C ASP A 149 -0.15 17.14 2.99
N PHE A 150 0.46 17.52 1.87
CA PHE A 150 1.87 17.27 1.61
C PHE A 150 2.70 18.40 2.19
N ILE A 151 3.56 18.08 3.14
CA ILE A 151 4.33 19.07 3.89
C ILE A 151 5.82 18.80 3.70
N GLN A 152 6.58 19.86 3.43
CA GLN A 152 8.02 19.83 3.42
C GLN A 152 8.59 20.44 4.70
N ASN A 153 9.44 19.70 5.38
CA ASN A 153 10.23 20.18 6.50
C ASN A 153 11.51 20.86 6.00
N MET A 154 11.58 22.18 6.14
CA MET A 154 12.74 22.99 5.77
C MET A 154 13.62 23.32 7.00
N GLU A 155 13.71 22.40 7.97
CA GLU A 155 14.45 22.47 9.24
C GLU A 155 13.92 23.50 10.25
N TYR A 156 13.64 24.73 9.82
CA TYR A 156 13.15 25.83 10.64
C TYR A 156 11.67 26.15 10.39
N LYS A 157 11.06 25.52 9.39
CA LYS A 157 9.65 25.74 9.03
C LYS A 157 9.08 24.54 8.27
N PHE A 158 7.82 24.24 8.56
CA PHE A 158 7.00 23.36 7.74
C PHE A 158 6.28 24.16 6.65
N VAL A 159 6.40 23.72 5.41
CA VAL A 159 5.77 24.35 4.24
C VAL A 159 4.80 23.36 3.62
N GLU A 160 3.51 23.70 3.59
CA GLU A 160 2.52 22.95 2.82
C GLU A 160 2.79 23.15 1.33
N LEU A 161 3.01 22.05 0.61
CA LEU A 161 3.26 22.02 -0.83
C LEU A 161 1.96 21.92 -1.62
N MET A 162 1.01 21.11 -1.12
CA MET A 162 -0.26 20.83 -1.77
C MET A 162 -1.22 20.17 -0.77
N SER A 163 -2.52 20.37 -0.95
CA SER A 163 -3.56 19.64 -0.24
C SER A 163 -4.59 19.00 -1.17
N CYS A 164 -5.17 17.89 -0.73
CA CYS A 164 -6.23 17.18 -1.45
C CYS A 164 -7.39 16.90 -0.50
N HIS A 165 -8.61 17.13 -0.96
CA HIS A 165 -9.82 16.85 -0.19
C HIS A 165 -10.34 15.44 -0.52
N PHE A 166 -10.53 14.64 0.51
CA PHE A 166 -11.03 13.28 0.42
C PHE A 166 -12.40 13.17 1.07
N ALA A 167 -13.19 12.23 0.59
CA ALA A 167 -14.42 11.80 1.23
C ALA A 167 -14.35 10.30 1.49
N ARG A 168 -14.91 9.88 2.62
CA ARG A 168 -15.11 8.47 2.92
C ARG A 168 -16.03 7.86 1.87
N SER A 169 -15.64 6.71 1.34
CA SER A 169 -16.46 6.01 0.35
C SER A 169 -17.74 5.44 0.97
N SER A 170 -18.75 5.23 0.12
CA SER A 170 -20.02 4.64 0.54
C SER A 170 -19.84 3.23 1.08
N GLU A 171 -20.75 2.78 1.94
CA GLU A 171 -20.74 1.42 2.49
C GLU A 171 -20.75 0.35 1.39
N GLU A 172 -21.53 0.56 0.33
CA GLU A 172 -21.57 -0.32 -0.84
C GLU A 172 -20.20 -0.42 -1.54
N SER A 173 -19.55 0.72 -1.78
CA SER A 173 -18.20 0.74 -2.38
C SER A 173 -17.21 0.01 -1.49
N VAL A 174 -17.20 0.31 -0.19
CA VAL A 174 -16.36 -0.36 0.81
C VAL A 174 -16.59 -1.87 0.79
N GLN A 175 -17.84 -2.33 0.75
CA GLN A 175 -18.17 -3.76 0.69
C GLN A 175 -17.63 -4.43 -0.58
N HIS A 176 -17.74 -3.78 -1.74
CA HIS A 176 -17.15 -4.27 -2.99
C HIS A 176 -15.62 -4.37 -2.89
N HIS A 177 -14.95 -3.35 -2.37
CA HIS A 177 -13.50 -3.37 -2.14
C HIS A 177 -13.07 -4.46 -1.16
N ILE A 178 -13.78 -4.65 -0.05
CA ILE A 178 -13.50 -5.71 0.93
C ILE A 178 -13.65 -7.09 0.28
N THR A 179 -14.74 -7.31 -0.45
CA THR A 179 -15.02 -8.58 -1.13
C THR A 179 -13.94 -8.90 -2.15
N TYR A 180 -13.57 -7.91 -2.96
CA TYR A 180 -12.47 -8.04 -3.93
C TYR A 180 -11.15 -8.39 -3.23
N ARG A 181 -10.72 -7.59 -2.24
CA ARG A 181 -9.46 -7.81 -1.51
C ARG A 181 -9.40 -9.19 -0.86
N TYR A 182 -10.50 -9.63 -0.25
CA TYR A 182 -10.61 -10.96 0.34
C TYR A 182 -10.43 -12.05 -0.72
N ASN A 183 -11.14 -11.96 -1.84
CA ASN A 183 -11.06 -12.95 -2.91
C ASN A 183 -9.67 -12.97 -3.56
N ALA A 184 -9.08 -11.80 -3.81
CA ALA A 184 -7.73 -11.67 -4.34
C ALA A 184 -6.69 -12.32 -3.42
N MET A 185 -6.75 -12.03 -2.11
CA MET A 185 -5.86 -12.63 -1.12
C MET A 185 -6.08 -14.15 -0.99
N LYS A 186 -7.33 -14.61 -0.96
CA LYS A 186 -7.68 -16.04 -0.90
C LYS A 186 -7.10 -16.80 -2.09
N THR A 187 -7.26 -16.26 -3.30
CA THR A 187 -6.75 -16.90 -4.52
C THR A 187 -5.22 -16.87 -4.55
N ARG A 188 -4.60 -15.75 -4.17
CA ARG A 188 -3.13 -15.64 -4.05
C ARG A 188 -2.56 -16.65 -3.04
N LEU A 189 -3.24 -16.83 -1.90
CA LEU A 189 -2.84 -17.82 -0.90
C LEU A 189 -2.95 -19.24 -1.44
N ALA A 190 -4.08 -19.60 -2.08
CA ALA A 190 -4.27 -20.92 -2.68
C ALA A 190 -3.18 -21.22 -3.72
N LEU A 191 -2.83 -20.24 -4.55
CA LEU A 191 -1.76 -20.36 -5.55
C LEU A 191 -0.38 -20.54 -4.91
N MET A 192 -0.05 -19.76 -3.87
CA MET A 192 1.20 -19.92 -3.14
C MET A 192 1.30 -21.30 -2.45
N GLN A 193 0.20 -21.80 -1.89
CA GLN A 193 0.15 -23.13 -1.28
C GLN A 193 0.34 -24.25 -2.30
N ALA A 194 -0.29 -24.15 -3.48
CA ALA A 194 -0.11 -25.09 -4.58
C ALA A 194 1.36 -25.13 -5.02
N ARG A 195 1.97 -23.96 -5.23
CA ARG A 195 3.38 -23.83 -5.60
C ARG A 195 4.33 -24.41 -4.55
N LEU A 196 4.08 -24.15 -3.27
CA LEU A 196 4.88 -24.73 -2.18
C LEU A 196 4.80 -26.26 -2.17
N THR A 197 3.60 -26.81 -2.40
CA THR A 197 3.38 -28.26 -2.46
C THR A 197 4.13 -28.88 -3.63
N GLU A 198 4.11 -28.24 -4.80
CA GLU A 198 4.85 -28.68 -5.98
C GLU A 198 6.37 -28.66 -5.75
N VAL A 199 6.91 -27.56 -5.20
CA VAL A 199 8.34 -27.45 -4.84
C VAL A 199 8.70 -28.54 -3.83
N GLN A 200 7.86 -28.78 -2.82
CA GLN A 200 8.07 -29.84 -1.85
C GLN A 200 8.13 -31.22 -2.53
N ASN A 201 7.28 -31.48 -3.52
CA ASN A 201 7.28 -32.74 -4.28
C ASN A 201 8.53 -32.90 -5.15
N VAL A 202 9.03 -31.83 -5.78
CA VAL A 202 10.29 -31.87 -6.53
C VAL A 202 11.47 -32.15 -5.60
N ILE A 203 11.51 -31.54 -4.40
CA ILE A 203 12.57 -31.79 -3.42
C ILE A 203 12.51 -33.25 -2.91
N LYS A 204 11.30 -33.78 -2.65
CA LYS A 204 11.10 -35.20 -2.29
C LYS A 204 11.68 -36.13 -3.35
N LEU A 205 11.47 -35.81 -4.62
CA LEU A 205 11.90 -36.64 -5.75
C LEU A 205 13.39 -36.53 -6.02
N LYS A 206 13.98 -35.33 -5.92
CA LYS A 206 15.38 -35.08 -6.33
C LYS A 206 16.41 -35.19 -5.21
N ASN A 207 16.07 -34.85 -3.96
CA ASN A 207 17.01 -34.83 -2.84
C ASN A 207 16.31 -35.11 -1.49
N PRO A 208 15.91 -36.37 -1.21
CA PRO A 208 15.18 -36.72 0.01
C PRO A 208 15.97 -36.42 1.30
N SER A 209 17.30 -36.43 1.24
CA SER A 209 18.20 -36.12 2.37
C SER A 209 18.08 -34.67 2.85
N LEU A 210 17.80 -33.73 1.94
CA LEU A 210 17.67 -32.30 2.23
C LEU A 210 16.38 -31.99 3.00
N LEU A 211 15.32 -32.75 2.71
CA LEU A 211 14.04 -32.69 3.42
C LEU A 211 14.14 -33.14 4.87
N LEU A 212 14.91 -34.21 5.13
CA LEU A 212 15.20 -34.69 6.48
C LEU A 212 16.00 -33.68 7.31
N GLN A 213 16.86 -32.87 6.67
CA GLN A 213 17.59 -31.78 7.34
C GLN A 213 16.71 -30.55 7.60
N LEU A 214 15.85 -30.16 6.65
CA LEU A 214 14.89 -29.05 6.84
C LEU A 214 13.82 -29.38 7.90
N GLN A 215 13.31 -30.62 7.93
CA GLN A 215 12.36 -31.07 8.95
C GLN A 215 12.99 -31.20 10.35
N ARG A 216 14.31 -31.41 10.43
CA ARG A 216 15.04 -31.47 11.70
C ARG A 216 15.25 -30.11 12.37
N ASN A 217 14.96 -28.99 11.70
CA ASN A 217 15.23 -27.66 12.24
C ASN A 217 14.00 -26.75 12.43
N PRO A 218 12.97 -27.12 13.22
CA PRO A 218 11.94 -26.17 13.65
C PRO A 218 12.26 -25.47 14.98
N SER A 219 13.41 -25.75 15.64
CA SER A 219 13.61 -25.32 17.04
C SER A 219 15.08 -25.16 17.43
N ALA A 220 15.81 -24.21 16.84
CA ALA A 220 17.13 -23.82 17.33
C ALA A 220 17.39 -22.31 17.27
N THR A 221 16.38 -21.50 17.55
CA THR A 221 16.59 -20.10 17.94
C THR A 221 15.39 -19.64 18.75
N LEU A 222 15.67 -19.02 19.90
CA LEU A 222 14.75 -18.49 20.93
C LEU A 222 14.57 -19.41 22.17
N ALA A 223 15.66 -19.61 22.90
CA ALA A 223 15.59 -19.63 24.36
C ALA A 223 16.58 -18.57 24.91
N PRO A 224 16.21 -17.81 25.96
CA PRO A 224 16.94 -16.61 26.36
C PRO A 224 18.26 -16.98 27.04
N SER A 225 19.30 -16.22 26.71
CA SER A 225 20.56 -16.14 27.43
C SER A 225 20.31 -15.93 28.93
N GLN A 226 20.54 -16.98 29.74
CA GLN A 226 20.65 -16.83 31.18
C GLN A 226 21.88 -15.96 31.49
N THR A 227 21.59 -14.75 31.94
CA THR A 227 22.48 -13.87 32.68
C THR A 227 22.96 -14.59 33.94
N ASN A 228 24.21 -15.04 33.95
CA ASN A 228 24.83 -15.49 35.19
C ASN A 228 25.47 -14.28 35.87
N ASN A 229 24.77 -13.78 36.89
CA ASN A 229 25.17 -12.69 37.75
C ASN A 229 26.49 -12.98 38.46
N LEU A 230 27.37 -11.99 38.46
CA LEU A 230 28.47 -11.87 39.41
C LEU A 230 27.90 -11.71 40.84
N ASN A 231 28.27 -12.62 41.73
CA ASN A 231 28.36 -12.43 43.18
C ASN A 231 29.08 -13.69 43.73
N SER A 232 30.02 -13.65 44.67
CA SER A 232 30.46 -12.59 45.55
C SER A 232 31.79 -13.04 46.16
N SER A 233 32.75 -12.13 46.21
CA SER A 233 33.93 -12.26 47.07
C SER A 233 33.50 -11.90 48.49
N ARG A 234 33.53 -12.87 49.42
CA ARG A 234 33.76 -12.63 50.86
C ARG A 234 33.87 -13.92 51.68
N ARG A 235 34.98 -13.97 52.43
CA ARG A 235 35.27 -14.70 53.68
C ARG A 235 35.82 -16.12 53.57
N GLY A 236 37.01 -16.28 54.14
CA GLY A 236 37.78 -17.49 54.35
C GLY A 236 39.25 -17.14 54.32
#